data_AF-A0A963A8D0-F1
#
_entry.id   AF-A0A963A8D0-F1
#
_cell.length_a   1.000
_cell.length_b   1.000
_cell.length_c   1.000
_cell.angle_alpha   90.00
_cell.angle_beta   90.00
_cell.angle_gamma   90.00
#
_symmetry.space_group_name_H-M   'P 1'
#
loop_
_entity.id
_entity.type
_entity.pdbx_description
1 polymer ?
#
loop_
_entity_poly.entity_id
_entity_poly.type
_entity_poly.pdbx_seq_one_letter_code
_entity_poly.pdbx_strand_id
1 'polypeptide(L)'
;MQMTRPDHCKTGAGPIRGHFPRVAAALLALLLAALATAPARATHPYERWAQELGIDPNVSYDGTRMMEYQGQQVEVSERRAPGKMYTEVYMGNMTVGIILREDLKKSYTLMPSMGFYREVSMEEGMDQASNEMEFSEIEKVGTEEVNGHPSTKYKARFSDKEGKGAGFIWVTDSGVPIKIEMIYSNQEIKGQRMSIQFTELNLREQDPKYFEVPEGLKPMGFGAGLSSLGQMMGIGGEAPAADPAAEELAASRQRCLEAAAVAAKEAEAEEDGGMFGSIMGAVNELGSMADSFGLSGGVDPVTAAYAPGASAADIAAAAEKMGVTPQDIERCRQP
;
A
#
# COMPACT_ATOMS: atom_id res chain seq x y z
N MET A 1 5.72 69.45 3.18
CA MET A 1 5.35 68.22 2.44
C MET A 1 5.92 67.03 3.20
N GLN A 2 5.11 66.42 4.05
CA GLN A 2 5.40 65.15 4.72
C GLN A 2 4.64 64.07 3.95
N MET A 3 5.36 63.07 3.42
CA MET A 3 4.76 61.86 2.87
C MET A 3 5.02 60.71 3.84
N THR A 4 3.94 60.17 4.36
CA THR A 4 3.83 58.95 5.16
C THR A 4 4.08 57.72 4.28
N ARG A 5 4.85 56.75 4.79
CA ARG A 5 4.92 55.38 4.25
C ARG A 5 3.87 54.52 4.96
N PRO A 6 3.14 53.63 4.27
CA PRO A 6 2.39 52.58 4.92
C PRO A 6 3.19 51.26 4.98
N ASP A 7 3.08 50.62 6.15
CA ASP A 7 3.42 49.24 6.44
C ASP A 7 2.45 48.24 5.78
N HIS A 8 2.91 46.97 5.75
CA HIS A 8 2.18 45.69 5.63
C HIS A 8 2.46 44.89 4.35
N CYS A 9 3.16 43.76 4.49
CA CYS A 9 2.52 42.45 4.70
C CYS A 9 3.61 41.37 4.82
N LYS A 10 3.76 40.75 6.00
CA LYS A 10 4.54 39.52 6.18
C LYS A 10 3.57 38.35 6.00
N THR A 11 3.65 37.64 4.88
CA THR A 11 3.05 36.31 4.71
C THR A 11 4.01 35.27 5.28
N GLY A 12 3.64 34.70 6.43
CA GLY A 12 4.32 33.54 6.99
C GLY A 12 3.91 32.28 6.22
N ALA A 13 4.85 31.69 5.49
CA ALA A 13 4.74 30.34 4.99
C ALA A 13 5.02 29.38 6.14
N GLY A 14 3.99 28.74 6.68
CA GLY A 14 4.14 27.57 7.54
C GLY A 14 4.53 26.34 6.72
N PRO A 15 5.24 25.36 7.30
CA PRO A 15 5.62 24.14 6.59
C PRO A 15 4.39 23.27 6.32
N ILE A 16 4.03 23.10 5.05
CA ILE A 16 3.04 22.12 4.60
C ILE A 16 3.67 20.74 4.77
N ARG A 17 3.24 19.99 5.80
CA ARG A 17 3.55 18.57 5.95
C ARG A 17 2.83 17.80 4.83
N GLY A 18 3.56 17.47 3.76
CA GLY A 18 3.05 16.67 2.65
C GLY A 18 2.58 15.30 3.14
N HIS A 19 1.27 15.12 3.18
CA HIS A 19 0.65 13.80 3.24
C HIS A 19 0.57 13.30 1.80
N PHE A 20 1.22 12.18 1.50
CA PHE A 20 0.92 11.42 0.29
C PHE A 20 -0.39 10.68 0.56
N PRO A 21 -1.51 11.02 -0.10
CA PRO A 21 -2.76 10.30 0.12
C PRO A 21 -2.71 8.90 -0.51
N ARG A 22 -3.46 7.97 0.09
CA ARG A 22 -3.63 6.55 -0.27
C ARG A 22 -3.90 6.27 -1.76
N VAL A 23 -4.38 7.27 -2.51
CA VAL A 23 -4.64 7.23 -3.95
C VAL A 23 -3.37 6.98 -4.78
N ALA A 24 -2.18 7.41 -4.32
CA ALA A 24 -0.93 7.13 -5.02
C ALA A 24 -0.50 5.66 -4.93
N ALA A 25 -0.82 4.96 -3.83
CA ALA A 25 -0.57 3.52 -3.66
C ALA A 25 -1.45 2.66 -4.59
N ALA A 26 -2.70 3.09 -4.80
CA ALA A 26 -3.67 2.42 -5.69
C ALA A 26 -3.26 2.39 -7.18
N LEU A 27 -2.28 3.20 -7.59
CA LEU A 27 -1.84 3.28 -8.99
C LEU A 27 -0.53 2.58 -9.27
N LEU A 28 0.32 2.48 -8.26
CA LEU A 28 1.33 1.44 -8.24
C LEU A 28 0.62 0.09 -8.43
N ALA A 29 -0.54 -0.13 -7.80
CA ALA A 29 -1.36 -1.30 -8.06
C ALA A 29 -1.85 -1.48 -9.48
N LEU A 30 -2.24 -0.42 -10.18
CA LEU A 30 -2.63 -0.52 -11.59
C LEU A 30 -1.46 -0.92 -12.48
N LEU A 31 -0.22 -0.56 -12.10
CA LEU A 31 1.01 -1.04 -12.72
C LEU A 31 1.31 -2.50 -12.31
N LEU A 32 1.10 -2.85 -11.04
CA LEU A 32 1.41 -4.16 -10.43
C LEU A 32 0.36 -5.25 -10.75
N ALA A 33 -0.91 -4.92 -10.96
CA ALA A 33 -2.04 -5.85 -11.03
C ALA A 33 -2.36 -6.35 -12.45
N ALA A 34 -1.50 -6.10 -13.43
CA ALA A 34 -1.72 -6.50 -14.82
C ALA A 34 -1.50 -8.02 -15.10
N LEU A 35 -1.41 -8.88 -14.07
CA LEU A 35 -0.56 -10.08 -14.18
C LEU A 35 -0.94 -11.30 -13.30
N ALA A 36 -2.14 -11.42 -12.75
CA ALA A 36 -2.54 -12.73 -12.23
C ALA A 36 -2.76 -13.68 -13.43
N THR A 37 -2.14 -14.85 -13.47
CA THR A 37 -2.65 -16.00 -14.23
C THR A 37 -2.70 -17.22 -13.31
N ALA A 38 -3.91 -17.62 -12.92
CA ALA A 38 -4.15 -18.90 -12.25
C ALA A 38 -5.09 -19.77 -13.10
N PRO A 39 -4.84 -21.09 -13.24
CA PRO A 39 -5.78 -21.95 -13.93
C PRO A 39 -7.04 -22.16 -13.08
N ALA A 40 -8.17 -21.69 -13.61
CA ALA A 40 -9.53 -22.12 -13.31
C ALA A 40 -9.97 -22.16 -11.82
N ARG A 41 -10.30 -20.99 -11.27
CA ARG A 41 -11.63 -20.60 -10.72
C ARG A 41 -11.48 -19.29 -9.95
N ALA A 42 -12.33 -18.32 -10.28
CA ALA A 42 -12.22 -16.89 -10.01
C ALA A 42 -11.14 -16.22 -10.88
N THR A 43 -11.50 -15.88 -12.12
CA THR A 43 -10.77 -14.85 -12.86
C THR A 43 -10.77 -13.62 -11.97
N HIS A 44 -9.59 -13.24 -11.46
CA HIS A 44 -9.44 -12.00 -10.73
C HIS A 44 -10.06 -10.89 -11.60
N PRO A 45 -10.80 -9.92 -11.05
CA PRO A 45 -11.39 -8.83 -11.85
C PRO A 45 -10.34 -8.19 -12.78
N TYR A 46 -9.07 -8.31 -12.39
CA TYR A 46 -7.94 -7.83 -13.13
C TYR A 46 -7.45 -8.68 -14.34
N GLU A 47 -7.80 -9.95 -14.47
CA GLU A 47 -7.47 -10.69 -15.70
C GLU A 47 -8.39 -10.25 -16.85
N ARG A 48 -9.66 -9.99 -16.51
CA ARG A 48 -10.70 -9.68 -17.48
C ARG A 48 -10.45 -8.35 -18.20
N TRP A 49 -10.27 -7.26 -17.47
CA TRP A 49 -9.98 -5.95 -18.07
C TRP A 49 -8.65 -5.92 -18.83
N ALA A 50 -7.60 -6.61 -18.37
CA ALA A 50 -6.33 -6.71 -19.10
C ALA A 50 -6.56 -7.34 -20.49
N GLN A 51 -7.37 -8.40 -20.54
CA GLN A 51 -7.81 -9.00 -21.79
C GLN A 51 -8.67 -8.05 -22.65
N GLU A 52 -9.64 -7.35 -22.05
CA GLU A 52 -10.51 -6.39 -22.77
C GLU A 52 -9.73 -5.19 -23.34
N LEU A 53 -8.68 -4.74 -22.65
CA LEU A 53 -7.77 -3.66 -23.06
C LEU A 53 -6.69 -4.12 -24.05
N GLY A 54 -6.56 -5.43 -24.29
CA GLY A 54 -5.50 -5.99 -25.14
C GLY A 54 -4.11 -5.87 -24.53
N ILE A 55 -4.00 -5.85 -23.20
CA ILE A 55 -2.71 -5.84 -22.50
C ILE A 55 -2.10 -7.24 -22.60
N ASP A 56 -0.86 -7.34 -23.08
CA ASP A 56 -0.12 -8.60 -23.14
C ASP A 56 0.82 -8.69 -21.93
N PRO A 57 0.59 -9.62 -21.00
CA PRO A 57 1.46 -9.80 -19.84
C PRO A 57 2.86 -10.34 -20.20
N ASN A 58 3.03 -10.96 -21.37
CA ASN A 58 4.25 -11.65 -21.77
C ASN A 58 5.21 -10.77 -22.57
N VAL A 59 4.84 -9.53 -22.88
CA VAL A 59 5.71 -8.61 -23.59
C VAL A 59 6.86 -8.16 -22.69
N SER A 60 8.09 -8.27 -23.20
CA SER A 60 9.28 -7.78 -22.51
C SER A 60 9.59 -6.35 -22.92
N TYR A 61 9.80 -5.48 -21.94
CA TYR A 61 10.18 -4.10 -22.17
C TYR A 61 10.87 -3.47 -20.97
N ASP A 62 11.50 -2.33 -21.19
CA ASP A 62 11.88 -1.39 -20.15
C ASP A 62 11.53 0.02 -20.56
N GLY A 63 11.46 0.91 -19.58
CA GLY A 63 11.21 2.30 -19.85
C GLY A 63 11.14 3.14 -18.60
N THR A 64 10.86 4.41 -18.82
CA THR A 64 10.64 5.38 -17.76
C THR A 64 9.24 5.95 -17.92
N ARG A 65 8.48 5.99 -16.83
CA ARG A 65 7.17 6.63 -16.75
C ARG A 65 7.26 7.92 -15.97
N MET A 66 6.54 8.93 -16.44
CA MET A 66 6.19 10.09 -15.65
C MET A 66 4.80 9.90 -15.10
N MET A 67 4.68 9.90 -13.77
CA MET A 67 3.41 9.94 -13.06
C MET A 67 3.17 11.37 -12.55
N GLU A 68 2.03 11.94 -12.89
CA GLU A 68 1.58 13.22 -12.37
C GLU A 68 0.38 13.02 -11.45
N TYR A 69 0.50 13.52 -10.22
CA TYR A 69 -0.55 13.49 -9.20
C TYR A 69 -0.49 14.76 -8.36
N GLN A 70 -1.62 15.45 -8.16
CA GLN A 70 -1.69 16.69 -7.37
C GLN A 70 -0.64 17.75 -7.78
N GLY A 71 -0.28 17.79 -9.07
CA GLY A 71 0.77 18.69 -9.60
C GLY A 71 2.20 18.29 -9.22
N GLN A 72 2.39 17.16 -8.54
CA GLN A 72 3.68 16.53 -8.33
C GLN A 72 3.96 15.56 -9.46
N GLN A 73 5.21 15.53 -9.91
CA GLN A 73 5.71 14.62 -10.92
C GLN A 73 6.67 13.63 -10.26
N VAL A 74 6.48 12.35 -10.55
CA VAL A 74 7.28 11.25 -10.03
C VAL A 74 7.75 10.41 -11.22
N GLU A 75 9.06 10.24 -11.30
CA GLU A 75 9.68 9.38 -12.29
C GLU A 75 9.72 7.94 -11.77
N VAL A 76 9.29 7.01 -12.61
CA VAL A 76 9.23 5.58 -12.31
C VAL A 76 9.94 4.82 -13.42
N SER A 77 11.04 4.14 -13.11
CA SER A 77 11.67 3.20 -14.03
C SER A 77 10.96 1.86 -13.92
N GLU A 78 10.58 1.26 -15.05
CA GLU A 78 9.91 -0.03 -15.11
C GLU A 78 10.65 -0.97 -16.05
N ARG A 79 10.74 -2.24 -15.66
CA ARG A 79 11.21 -3.35 -16.50
C ARG A 79 10.22 -4.50 -16.36
N ARG A 80 9.89 -5.14 -17.47
CA ARG A 80 8.98 -6.28 -17.52
C ARG A 80 9.56 -7.40 -18.39
N ALA A 81 9.35 -8.62 -17.94
CA ALA A 81 9.50 -9.86 -18.69
C ALA A 81 8.33 -10.79 -18.34
N PRO A 82 8.08 -11.89 -19.08
CA PRO A 82 7.04 -12.85 -18.73
C PRO A 82 7.12 -13.29 -17.26
N GLY A 83 6.06 -13.02 -16.50
CA GLY A 83 5.94 -13.36 -15.08
C GLY A 83 6.83 -12.58 -14.11
N LYS A 84 7.49 -11.51 -14.59
CA LYS A 84 8.47 -10.73 -13.81
C LYS A 84 8.35 -9.25 -14.07
N MET A 85 8.39 -8.47 -13.00
CA MET A 85 8.39 -7.01 -13.07
C MET A 85 9.40 -6.45 -12.09
N TYR A 86 10.04 -5.37 -12.49
CA TYR A 86 10.81 -4.52 -11.60
C TYR A 86 10.41 -3.07 -11.81
N THR A 87 10.00 -2.42 -10.73
CA THR A 87 9.62 -1.01 -10.72
C THR A 87 10.48 -0.28 -9.72
N GLU A 88 11.03 0.87 -10.10
CA GLU A 88 11.88 1.68 -9.26
C GLU A 88 11.36 3.11 -9.24
N VAL A 89 11.11 3.62 -8.04
CA VAL A 89 10.59 4.97 -7.82
C VAL A 89 11.67 5.80 -7.14
N TYR A 90 11.93 6.98 -7.70
CA TYR A 90 12.86 7.95 -7.12
C TYR A 90 12.08 9.02 -6.36
N MET A 91 12.21 9.03 -5.04
CA MET A 91 11.54 9.99 -4.14
C MET A 91 12.58 10.82 -3.39
N GLY A 92 13.07 11.88 -4.03
CA GLY A 92 14.09 12.76 -3.47
C GLY A 92 15.44 12.04 -3.34
N ASN A 93 15.85 11.71 -2.11
CA ASN A 93 17.10 10.98 -1.82
C ASN A 93 16.87 9.50 -1.49
N MET A 94 15.63 9.01 -1.61
CA MET A 94 15.27 7.61 -1.37
C MET A 94 14.87 6.94 -2.69
N THR A 95 15.45 5.78 -2.92
CA THR A 95 15.06 4.88 -4.01
C THR A 95 14.33 3.69 -3.42
N VAL A 96 13.13 3.42 -3.93
CA VAL A 96 12.36 2.22 -3.58
C VAL A 96 12.22 1.37 -4.84
N GLY A 97 12.72 0.15 -4.77
CA GLY A 97 12.54 -0.85 -5.83
C GLY A 97 11.46 -1.85 -5.43
N ILE A 98 10.67 -2.33 -6.38
CA ILE A 98 9.72 -3.41 -6.18
C ILE A 98 9.96 -4.45 -7.26
N ILE A 99 10.26 -5.68 -6.86
CA ILE A 99 10.36 -6.83 -7.75
C ILE A 99 9.12 -7.70 -7.54
N LEU A 100 8.44 -8.03 -8.62
CA LEU A 100 7.37 -9.02 -8.63
C LEU A 100 7.84 -10.25 -9.37
N ARG A 101 7.64 -11.40 -8.73
CA ARG A 101 7.98 -12.73 -9.23
C ARG A 101 6.74 -13.59 -9.17
N GLU A 102 5.96 -13.55 -10.24
CA GLU A 102 4.74 -14.39 -10.35
C GLU A 102 5.10 -15.87 -10.39
N ASP A 103 6.20 -16.20 -11.06
CA ASP A 103 6.77 -17.55 -11.10
C ASP A 103 7.06 -18.10 -9.69
N LEU A 104 7.37 -17.23 -8.74
CA LEU A 104 7.61 -17.57 -7.33
C LEU A 104 6.43 -17.25 -6.41
N LYS A 105 5.40 -16.55 -6.91
CA LYS A 105 4.31 -15.96 -6.11
C LYS A 105 4.81 -15.06 -4.98
N LYS A 106 5.84 -14.26 -5.25
CA LYS A 106 6.47 -13.36 -4.29
C LYS A 106 6.57 -11.93 -4.80
N SER A 107 6.58 -10.99 -3.87
CA SER A 107 6.96 -9.60 -4.11
C SER A 107 8.07 -9.19 -3.15
N TYR A 108 9.03 -8.42 -3.64
CA TYR A 108 10.15 -7.89 -2.88
C TYR A 108 10.14 -6.38 -2.93
N THR A 109 10.04 -5.73 -1.77
CA THR A 109 10.23 -4.29 -1.65
C THR A 109 11.67 -4.01 -1.22
N LEU A 110 12.44 -3.41 -2.10
CA LEU A 110 13.84 -3.08 -1.91
C LEU A 110 13.98 -1.65 -1.38
N MET A 111 14.81 -1.48 -0.36
CA MET A 111 15.23 -0.16 0.15
C MET A 111 16.76 -0.09 0.14
N PRO A 112 17.39 0.10 -1.05
CA PRO A 112 18.83 -0.04 -1.19
C PRO A 112 19.63 0.96 -0.34
N SER A 113 19.14 2.19 -0.20
CA SER A 113 19.75 3.22 0.65
C SER A 113 19.78 2.83 2.14
N MET A 114 18.86 1.97 2.57
CA MET A 114 18.81 1.42 3.93
C MET A 114 19.54 0.08 4.04
N GLY A 115 19.87 -0.58 2.92
CA GLY A 115 20.54 -1.88 2.91
C GLY A 115 19.64 -3.07 3.25
N PHE A 116 18.31 -2.91 3.13
CA PHE A 116 17.34 -3.96 3.44
C PHE A 116 16.34 -4.20 2.30
N TYR A 117 15.67 -5.35 2.35
CA TYR A 117 14.50 -5.65 1.53
C TYR A 117 13.42 -6.34 2.36
N ARG A 118 12.15 -6.18 2.01
CA ARG A 118 11.03 -6.92 2.59
C ARG A 118 10.52 -7.92 1.55
N GLU A 119 10.35 -9.18 1.94
CA GLU A 119 9.64 -10.18 1.15
C GLU A 119 8.20 -10.26 1.66
N VAL A 120 7.23 -10.25 0.73
CA VAL A 120 5.81 -10.51 1.01
C VAL A 120 5.25 -11.51 0.00
N SER A 121 4.15 -12.17 0.35
CA SER A 121 3.44 -13.01 -0.61
C SER A 121 2.87 -12.14 -1.74
N MET A 122 2.67 -12.71 -2.93
CA MET A 122 2.04 -11.98 -4.03
C MET A 122 0.61 -11.55 -3.66
N GLU A 123 -0.13 -12.39 -2.93
CA GLU A 123 -1.47 -12.09 -2.45
C GLU A 123 -1.46 -10.86 -1.54
N GLU A 124 -0.59 -10.82 -0.53
CA GLU A 124 -0.45 -9.66 0.36
C GLU A 124 -0.03 -8.40 -0.42
N GLY A 125 0.87 -8.54 -1.39
CA GLY A 125 1.29 -7.44 -2.25
C GLY A 125 0.18 -6.92 -3.16
N MET A 126 -0.66 -7.81 -3.70
CA MET A 126 -1.80 -7.46 -4.54
C MET A 126 -2.96 -6.85 -3.75
N ASP A 127 -3.24 -7.35 -2.55
CA ASP A 127 -4.24 -6.77 -1.65
C ASP A 127 -3.85 -5.36 -1.21
N GLN A 128 -2.58 -5.16 -0.84
CA GLN A 128 -2.04 -3.84 -0.48
C GLN A 128 -2.09 -2.85 -1.64
N ALA A 129 -2.02 -3.34 -2.88
CA ALA A 129 -2.01 -2.49 -4.05
C ALA A 129 -3.45 -2.21 -4.52
N SER A 130 -4.24 -3.25 -4.77
CA SER A 130 -5.46 -3.18 -5.59
C SER A 130 -6.56 -2.27 -5.04
N ASN A 131 -6.57 -1.98 -3.73
CA ASN A 131 -7.61 -1.18 -3.04
C ASN A 131 -9.05 -1.53 -3.48
N GLU A 132 -9.28 -2.78 -3.92
CA GLU A 132 -10.56 -3.26 -4.44
C GLU A 132 -11.15 -2.42 -5.60
N MET A 133 -10.30 -1.88 -6.47
CA MET A 133 -10.76 -1.15 -7.65
C MET A 133 -11.47 -2.06 -8.65
N GLU A 134 -12.69 -1.67 -9.04
CA GLU A 134 -13.52 -2.38 -10.03
C GLU A 134 -13.69 -1.55 -11.31
N PHE A 135 -13.38 -2.15 -12.46
CA PHE A 135 -13.68 -1.56 -13.77
C PHE A 135 -15.10 -1.94 -14.20
N SER A 136 -15.93 -0.95 -14.48
CA SER A 136 -17.35 -1.13 -14.82
C SER A 136 -17.67 -0.95 -16.30
N GLU A 137 -16.83 -0.21 -17.05
CA GLU A 137 -17.05 0.07 -18.47
C GLU A 137 -15.70 0.25 -19.16
N ILE A 138 -15.48 -0.46 -20.26
CA ILE A 138 -14.31 -0.32 -21.14
C ILE A 138 -14.80 -0.23 -22.59
N GLU A 139 -14.56 0.92 -23.21
CA GLU A 139 -15.02 1.21 -24.57
C GLU A 139 -13.82 1.58 -25.45
N LYS A 140 -13.64 0.90 -26.57
CA LYS A 140 -12.65 1.28 -27.58
C LYS A 140 -13.09 2.57 -28.28
N VAL A 141 -12.30 3.63 -28.12
CA VAL A 141 -12.59 4.95 -28.70
C VAL A 141 -11.98 5.11 -30.09
N GLY A 142 -10.78 4.59 -30.31
CA GLY A 142 -10.08 4.72 -31.59
C GLY A 142 -8.61 4.34 -31.47
N THR A 143 -7.83 4.73 -32.48
CA THR A 143 -6.38 4.51 -32.52
C THR A 143 -5.66 5.84 -32.68
N GLU A 144 -4.58 6.04 -31.93
CA GLU A 144 -3.69 7.20 -32.03
C GLU A 144 -2.24 6.79 -31.75
N GLU A 145 -1.28 7.59 -32.21
CA GLU A 145 0.13 7.36 -31.93
C GLU A 145 0.53 8.08 -30.63
N VAL A 146 1.17 7.36 -29.71
CA VAL A 146 1.71 7.92 -28.47
C VAL A 146 3.21 7.63 -28.44
N ASN A 147 4.03 8.69 -28.44
CA ASN A 147 5.49 8.59 -28.40
C ASN A 147 6.10 7.66 -29.46
N GLY A 148 5.56 7.69 -30.69
CA GLY A 148 6.02 6.84 -31.79
C GLY A 148 5.48 5.41 -31.78
N HIS A 149 4.60 5.07 -30.82
CA HIS A 149 3.95 3.76 -30.75
C HIS A 149 2.47 3.85 -31.16
N PRO A 150 2.05 3.14 -32.22
CA PRO A 150 0.65 2.96 -32.54
C PRO A 150 -0.09 2.36 -31.33
N SER A 151 -1.16 3.01 -30.92
CA SER A 151 -1.88 2.67 -29.69
C SER A 151 -3.39 2.72 -29.89
N THR A 152 -4.10 1.77 -29.29
CA THR A 152 -5.55 1.82 -29.17
C THR A 152 -5.92 2.59 -27.90
N LYS A 153 -6.79 3.60 -28.06
CA LYS A 153 -7.35 4.38 -26.96
C LYS A 153 -8.66 3.76 -26.49
N TYR A 154 -8.72 3.51 -25.19
CA TYR A 154 -9.88 3.02 -24.48
C TYR A 154 -10.38 4.09 -23.53
N LYS A 155 -11.69 4.20 -23.38
CA LYS A 155 -12.34 4.93 -22.29
C LYS A 155 -12.70 3.92 -21.22
N ALA A 156 -12.29 4.19 -19.99
CA ALA A 156 -12.54 3.31 -18.86
C ALA A 156 -13.31 4.05 -17.76
N ARG A 157 -14.21 3.34 -17.09
CA ARG A 157 -14.78 3.76 -15.80
C ARG A 157 -14.42 2.76 -14.73
N PHE A 158 -14.10 3.28 -13.57
CA PHE A 158 -13.77 2.47 -12.40
C PHE A 158 -14.41 3.05 -11.15
N SER A 159 -14.57 2.21 -10.15
CA SER A 159 -15.03 2.59 -8.81
C SER A 159 -14.31 1.76 -7.76
N ASP A 160 -14.18 2.32 -6.59
CA ASP A 160 -13.75 1.62 -5.38
C ASP A 160 -14.80 1.86 -4.28
N LYS A 161 -14.52 1.44 -3.05
CA LYS A 161 -15.42 1.63 -1.90
C LYS A 161 -15.70 3.11 -1.57
N GLU A 162 -14.78 4.01 -1.91
CA GLU A 162 -14.81 5.41 -1.49
C GLU A 162 -15.36 6.34 -2.59
N GLY A 163 -15.18 5.96 -3.85
CA GLY A 163 -15.39 6.85 -4.96
C GLY A 163 -15.41 6.19 -6.33
N LYS A 164 -15.38 7.05 -7.35
CA LYS A 164 -15.46 6.66 -8.75
C LYS A 164 -14.52 7.50 -9.59
N GLY A 165 -14.06 6.89 -10.67
CA GLY A 165 -13.24 7.53 -11.65
C GLY A 165 -13.63 7.17 -13.08
N ALA A 166 -13.13 7.98 -13.99
CA ALA A 166 -13.18 7.71 -15.41
C ALA A 166 -11.93 8.26 -16.06
N GLY A 167 -11.55 7.68 -17.18
CA GLY A 167 -10.34 8.08 -17.86
C GLY A 167 -10.17 7.44 -19.21
N PHE A 168 -8.98 7.62 -19.74
CA PHE A 168 -8.51 7.02 -20.97
C PHE A 168 -7.26 6.19 -20.69
N ILE A 169 -7.18 5.04 -21.34
CA ILE A 169 -6.04 4.14 -21.32
C ILE A 169 -5.61 3.93 -22.76
N TRP A 170 -4.32 4.07 -23.03
CA TRP A 170 -3.73 3.80 -24.32
C TRP A 170 -2.87 2.57 -24.22
N VAL A 171 -3.15 1.60 -25.07
CA VAL A 171 -2.41 0.33 -25.14
C VAL A 171 -1.80 0.21 -26.52
N THR A 172 -0.49 -0.01 -26.57
CA THR A 172 0.24 -0.24 -27.83
C THR A 172 -0.23 -1.52 -28.51
N ASP A 173 0.04 -1.68 -29.80
CA ASP A 173 -0.25 -2.93 -30.52
C ASP A 173 0.48 -4.16 -29.94
N SER A 174 1.60 -3.93 -29.22
CA SER A 174 2.33 -4.96 -28.47
C SER A 174 1.75 -5.25 -27.08
N GLY A 175 0.63 -4.63 -26.71
CA GLY A 175 -0.05 -4.87 -25.44
C GLY A 175 0.53 -4.15 -24.23
N VAL A 176 1.35 -3.10 -24.43
CA VAL A 176 1.89 -2.28 -23.33
C VAL A 176 0.99 -1.07 -23.08
N PRO A 177 0.48 -0.85 -21.86
CA PRO A 177 -0.26 0.37 -21.51
C PRO A 177 0.70 1.57 -21.47
N ILE A 178 0.74 2.33 -22.56
CA ILE A 178 1.73 3.40 -22.76
C ILE A 178 1.37 4.71 -22.06
N LYS A 179 0.07 4.98 -21.93
CA LYS A 179 -0.45 6.20 -21.33
C LYS A 179 -1.77 5.90 -20.61
N ILE A 180 -1.99 6.58 -19.50
CA ILE A 180 -3.21 6.54 -18.70
C ILE A 180 -3.50 7.96 -18.25
N GLU A 181 -4.73 8.43 -18.47
CA GLU A 181 -5.22 9.71 -17.95
C GLU A 181 -6.54 9.46 -17.23
N MET A 182 -6.62 9.80 -15.95
CA MET A 182 -7.79 9.51 -15.14
C MET A 182 -8.21 10.71 -14.31
N ILE A 183 -9.50 10.76 -14.02
CA ILE A 183 -10.10 11.70 -13.09
C ILE A 183 -10.84 10.88 -12.05
N TYR A 184 -10.46 11.05 -10.79
CA TYR A 184 -11.06 10.38 -9.64
C TYR A 184 -11.84 11.36 -8.76
N SER A 185 -12.90 10.89 -8.13
CA SER A 185 -13.68 11.66 -7.16
C SER A 185 -14.27 10.76 -6.08
N ASN A 186 -14.11 11.16 -4.81
CA ASN A 186 -14.77 10.57 -3.65
C ASN A 186 -15.46 11.67 -2.82
N GLN A 187 -15.74 11.42 -1.54
CA GLN A 187 -16.38 12.38 -0.65
C GLN A 187 -15.50 13.62 -0.40
N GLU A 188 -14.20 13.42 -0.22
CA GLU A 188 -13.23 14.46 0.14
C GLU A 188 -12.59 15.15 -1.08
N ILE A 189 -12.30 14.35 -2.10
CA ILE A 189 -11.54 14.74 -3.28
C ILE A 189 -12.49 14.84 -4.48
N LYS A 190 -12.52 16.01 -5.13
CA LYS A 190 -13.34 16.24 -6.33
C LYS A 190 -12.46 16.47 -7.55
N GLY A 191 -12.66 15.63 -8.56
CA GLY A 191 -12.06 15.80 -9.88
C GLY A 191 -10.54 15.71 -9.91
N GLN A 192 -9.94 14.92 -9.03
CA GLN A 192 -8.49 14.75 -8.98
C GLN A 192 -7.99 14.11 -10.26
N ARG A 193 -7.17 14.86 -11.00
CA ARG A 193 -6.53 14.38 -12.22
C ARG A 193 -5.25 13.62 -11.89
N MET A 194 -5.03 12.59 -12.69
CA MET A 194 -3.86 11.74 -12.65
C MET A 194 -3.44 11.41 -14.08
N SER A 195 -2.14 11.43 -14.35
CA SER A 195 -1.61 10.93 -15.62
C SER A 195 -0.40 10.06 -15.38
N ILE A 196 -0.31 8.96 -16.12
CA ILE A 196 0.85 8.09 -16.16
C ILE A 196 1.20 7.93 -17.63
N GLN A 197 2.43 8.23 -18.03
CA GLN A 197 2.85 8.10 -19.41
C GLN A 197 4.30 7.65 -19.47
N PHE A 198 4.63 6.68 -20.32
CA PHE A 198 6.04 6.40 -20.63
C PHE A 198 6.65 7.61 -21.33
N THR A 199 7.74 8.15 -20.80
CA THR A 199 8.60 9.09 -21.53
C THR A 199 9.50 8.36 -22.51
N GLU A 200 9.86 7.12 -22.19
CA GLU A 200 10.66 6.22 -23.02
C GLU A 200 10.13 4.79 -22.86
N LEU A 201 9.94 4.07 -23.97
CA LEU A 201 9.54 2.66 -23.99
C LEU A 201 10.42 1.88 -24.98
N ASN A 202 11.13 0.88 -24.46
CA ASN A 202 12.04 0.03 -25.21
C ASN A 202 11.51 -1.41 -25.19
N LEU A 203 11.01 -1.88 -26.33
CA LEU A 203 10.55 -3.27 -26.48
C LEU A 203 11.76 -4.18 -26.75
N ARG A 204 12.23 -4.89 -25.72
CA ARG A 204 13.37 -5.80 -25.78
C ARG A 204 13.36 -6.79 -24.61
N GLU A 205 14.08 -7.90 -24.80
CA GLU A 205 14.34 -8.85 -23.72
C GLU A 205 15.09 -8.19 -22.56
N GLN A 206 14.72 -8.58 -21.34
CA GLN A 206 15.29 -8.04 -20.11
C GLN A 206 16.31 -9.00 -19.50
N ASP A 207 17.40 -8.44 -18.96
CA ASP A 207 18.40 -9.21 -18.22
C ASP A 207 17.74 -9.77 -16.93
N PRO A 208 17.78 -11.10 -16.70
CA PRO A 208 17.16 -11.72 -15.53
C PRO A 208 17.59 -11.10 -14.20
N LYS A 209 18.82 -10.55 -14.11
CA LYS A 209 19.35 -9.97 -12.86
C LYS A 209 18.54 -8.81 -12.31
N TYR A 210 17.78 -8.09 -13.15
CA TYR A 210 16.94 -6.98 -12.68
C TYR A 210 15.73 -7.46 -11.86
N PHE A 211 15.40 -8.75 -11.93
CA PHE A 211 14.29 -9.38 -11.23
C PHE A 211 14.75 -10.25 -10.05
N GLU A 212 15.98 -10.05 -9.60
CA GLU A 212 16.57 -10.71 -8.44
C GLU A 212 16.91 -9.65 -7.39
N VAL A 213 16.82 -10.02 -6.10
CA VAL A 213 17.23 -9.13 -5.01
C VAL A 213 18.73 -8.83 -5.15
N PRO A 214 19.15 -7.55 -5.21
CA PRO A 214 20.56 -7.19 -5.31
C PRO A 214 21.39 -7.77 -4.15
N GLU A 215 22.63 -8.16 -4.45
CA GLU A 215 23.58 -8.62 -3.45
C GLU A 215 23.81 -7.55 -2.37
N GLY A 216 23.91 -7.98 -1.11
CA GLY A 216 24.20 -7.10 0.03
C GLY A 216 22.97 -6.52 0.73
N LEU A 217 21.76 -6.67 0.18
CA LEU A 217 20.53 -6.32 0.90
C LEU A 217 20.17 -7.41 1.91
N LYS A 218 19.80 -6.99 3.12
CA LYS A 218 19.40 -7.90 4.20
C LYS A 218 17.87 -8.00 4.28
N PRO A 219 17.29 -9.19 4.51
CA PRO A 219 15.85 -9.31 4.71
C PRO A 219 15.43 -8.55 5.97
N MET A 220 14.38 -7.74 5.84
CA MET A 220 13.64 -7.11 6.92
C MET A 220 12.71 -8.17 7.51
N GLY A 221 13.28 -9.12 8.25
CA GLY A 221 12.51 -10.11 8.98
C GLY A 221 12.06 -9.58 10.34
N PHE A 222 10.88 -9.99 10.79
CA PHE A 222 10.39 -9.80 12.17
C PHE A 222 11.37 -10.37 13.23
N GLY A 223 12.29 -11.26 12.83
CA GLY A 223 13.38 -11.78 13.68
C GLY A 223 14.78 -11.22 13.39
N ALA A 224 15.05 -10.63 12.22
CA ALA A 224 16.43 -10.27 11.83
C ALA A 224 17.03 -9.13 12.66
N GLY A 225 16.18 -8.22 13.16
CA GLY A 225 16.58 -7.18 14.12
C GLY A 225 16.93 -7.73 15.51
N LEU A 226 16.24 -8.78 15.97
CA LEU A 226 16.53 -9.43 17.26
C LEU A 226 17.72 -10.40 17.16
N SER A 227 17.83 -11.14 16.06
CA SER A 227 18.93 -12.09 15.84
C SER A 227 20.26 -11.39 15.65
N SER A 228 20.30 -10.30 14.85
CA SER A 228 21.54 -9.55 14.60
C SER A 228 21.99 -8.74 15.82
N LEU A 229 21.05 -8.23 16.64
CA LEU A 229 21.37 -7.52 17.88
C LEU A 229 21.82 -8.49 18.98
N GLY A 230 21.23 -9.70 19.03
CA GLY A 230 21.67 -10.78 19.93
C GLY A 230 23.07 -11.32 19.61
N GLN A 231 23.43 -11.40 18.33
CA GLN A 231 24.75 -11.86 17.89
C GLN A 231 25.85 -10.81 18.14
N MET A 232 25.50 -9.52 18.11
CA MET A 232 26.41 -8.42 18.44
C MET A 232 26.57 -8.20 19.95
N MET A 233 25.60 -8.64 20.76
CA MET A 233 25.64 -8.61 22.24
C MET A 233 26.26 -9.86 22.87
N GLY A 234 26.84 -10.77 22.09
CA GLY A 234 27.62 -11.91 22.60
C GLY A 234 26.80 -12.98 23.33
N ILE A 235 25.49 -13.06 23.09
CA ILE A 235 24.65 -14.15 23.63
C ILE A 235 24.78 -15.35 22.68
N GLY A 236 25.91 -16.04 22.78
CA GLY A 236 26.07 -17.38 22.24
C GLY A 236 25.30 -18.36 23.13
N GLY A 237 24.07 -18.69 22.72
CA GLY A 237 23.27 -19.74 23.33
C GLY A 237 22.28 -20.28 22.30
N GLU A 238 22.26 -21.61 22.14
CA GLU A 238 21.21 -22.35 21.46
C GLU A 238 19.83 -21.73 21.73
N ALA A 239 19.03 -21.60 20.66
CA ALA A 239 17.66 -21.12 20.74
C ALA A 239 16.93 -21.87 21.88
N PRO A 240 16.36 -21.18 22.89
CA PRO A 240 15.45 -21.86 23.77
C PRO A 240 14.24 -22.27 22.94
N ALA A 241 13.86 -23.55 23.03
CA ALA A 241 12.56 -24.00 22.60
C ALA A 241 11.48 -23.07 23.20
N ALA A 242 10.45 -22.75 22.41
CA ALA A 242 9.31 -21.97 22.86
C ALA A 242 8.81 -22.53 24.21
N ASP A 243 8.83 -21.70 25.25
CA ASP A 243 8.33 -22.07 26.57
C ASP A 243 6.81 -22.26 26.46
N PRO A 244 6.27 -23.48 26.64
CA PRO A 244 4.84 -23.74 26.52
C PRO A 244 4.01 -22.91 27.50
N ALA A 245 4.59 -22.48 28.63
CA ALA A 245 3.91 -21.61 29.58
C ALA A 245 3.73 -20.18 29.05
N ALA A 246 4.66 -19.69 28.22
CA ALA A 246 4.55 -18.39 27.59
C ALA A 246 3.50 -18.38 26.46
N GLU A 247 3.41 -19.47 25.72
CA GLU A 247 2.40 -19.65 24.66
C GLU A 247 0.98 -19.79 25.24
N GLU A 248 0.83 -20.56 26.33
CA GLU A 248 -0.45 -20.71 27.04
C GLU A 248 -0.94 -19.37 27.63
N LEU A 249 -0.03 -18.57 28.19
CA LEU A 249 -0.32 -17.23 28.70
C LEU A 249 -0.71 -16.24 27.59
N ALA A 250 -0.05 -16.30 26.43
CA ALA A 250 -0.44 -15.48 25.28
C ALA A 250 -1.85 -15.86 24.79
N ALA A 251 -2.14 -17.16 24.71
CA ALA A 251 -3.45 -17.67 24.30
C ALA A 251 -4.56 -17.36 25.32
N SER A 252 -4.26 -17.28 26.62
CA SER A 252 -5.25 -16.91 27.65
C SER A 252 -5.56 -15.40 27.61
N ARG A 253 -4.54 -14.56 27.38
CA ARG A 253 -4.69 -13.11 27.17
C ARG A 253 -5.57 -12.79 25.96
N GLN A 254 -5.31 -13.47 24.83
CA GLN A 254 -6.10 -13.33 23.62
C GLN A 254 -7.58 -13.61 23.87
N ARG A 255 -7.89 -14.74 24.51
CA ARG A 255 -9.27 -15.14 24.83
C ARG A 255 -9.98 -14.17 25.78
N CYS A 256 -9.24 -13.62 26.76
CA CYS A 256 -9.78 -12.62 27.68
C CYS A 256 -10.15 -11.31 26.96
N LEU A 257 -9.31 -10.86 26.03
CA LEU A 257 -9.54 -9.64 25.24
C LEU A 257 -10.68 -9.80 24.25
N GLU A 258 -10.79 -10.95 23.58
CA GLU A 258 -11.92 -11.26 22.71
C GLU A 258 -13.25 -11.27 23.48
N ALA A 259 -13.27 -11.84 24.70
CA ALA A 259 -14.45 -11.79 25.56
C ALA A 259 -14.79 -10.36 26.02
N ALA A 260 -13.78 -9.54 26.31
CA ALA A 260 -13.99 -8.13 26.67
C ALA A 260 -14.55 -7.31 25.51
N ALA A 261 -14.08 -7.54 24.28
CA ALA A 261 -14.59 -6.89 23.08
C ALA A 261 -16.05 -7.26 22.78
N VAL A 262 -16.43 -8.52 23.03
CA VAL A 262 -17.83 -8.96 22.92
C VAL A 262 -18.69 -8.27 23.97
N ALA A 263 -18.26 -8.25 25.24
CA ALA A 263 -18.99 -7.60 26.32
C ALA A 263 -19.14 -6.08 26.12
N ALA A 264 -18.12 -5.41 25.56
CA ALA A 264 -18.19 -3.99 25.22
C ALA A 264 -19.27 -3.71 24.16
N LYS A 265 -19.34 -4.54 23.11
CA LYS A 265 -20.36 -4.44 22.06
C LYS A 265 -21.77 -4.73 22.56
N GLU A 266 -21.91 -5.68 23.49
CA GLU A 266 -23.20 -6.00 24.11
C GLU A 266 -23.68 -4.88 25.05
N ALA A 267 -22.76 -4.24 25.80
CA ALA A 267 -23.08 -3.09 26.64
C ALA A 267 -23.48 -1.85 25.81
N GLU A 268 -22.82 -1.62 24.67
CA GLU A 268 -23.21 -0.56 23.72
C GLU A 268 -24.59 -0.83 23.10
N ALA A 269 -24.95 -2.09 22.87
CA ALA A 269 -26.26 -2.47 22.32
C ALA A 269 -27.41 -2.35 23.35
N GLU A 270 -27.14 -2.46 24.65
CA GLU A 270 -28.14 -2.24 25.71
C GLU A 270 -28.40 -0.74 26.00
N GLU A 271 -27.45 0.16 25.72
CA GLU A 271 -27.66 1.60 25.86
C GLU A 271 -28.42 2.24 24.68
N ASP A 272 -28.59 1.54 23.55
CA ASP A 272 -29.19 2.06 22.32
C ASP A 272 -30.73 1.88 22.24
N GLY A 273 -31.41 2.13 23.37
CA GLY A 273 -32.86 2.35 23.45
C GLY A 273 -33.26 3.83 23.21
N GLY A 274 -32.33 4.69 22.81
CA GLY A 274 -32.53 6.14 22.73
C GLY A 274 -31.96 6.74 21.45
N MET A 275 -32.86 7.26 20.61
CA MET A 275 -32.65 8.00 19.37
C MET A 275 -31.67 9.19 19.52
N PHE A 276 -30.37 8.95 19.66
CA PHE A 276 -29.28 9.95 19.56
C PHE A 276 -27.87 9.35 19.34
N GLY A 277 -27.74 8.08 18.95
CA GLY A 277 -26.44 7.39 18.77
C GLY A 277 -25.74 7.57 17.42
N SER A 278 -26.37 8.20 16.43
CA SER A 278 -25.87 8.21 15.04
C SER A 278 -24.79 9.25 14.72
N ILE A 279 -24.26 9.97 15.71
CA ILE A 279 -23.32 11.11 15.47
C ILE A 279 -21.91 10.86 16.03
N MET A 280 -21.69 9.86 16.89
CA MET A 280 -20.35 9.57 17.43
C MET A 280 -19.64 8.37 16.77
N GLY A 281 -20.27 7.68 15.83
CA GLY A 281 -19.61 6.65 15.00
C GLY A 281 -18.57 7.20 14.00
N ALA A 282 -18.47 8.52 13.85
CA ALA A 282 -17.63 9.20 12.87
C ALA A 282 -16.23 9.58 13.39
N VAL A 283 -15.85 9.20 14.62
CA VAL A 283 -14.49 9.45 15.16
C VAL A 283 -13.59 8.20 15.09
N ASN A 284 -14.17 7.04 14.77
CA ASN A 284 -13.46 5.75 14.72
C ASN A 284 -12.66 5.51 13.41
N GLU A 285 -12.72 6.43 12.44
CA GLU A 285 -12.04 6.28 11.13
C GLU A 285 -10.61 6.85 11.08
N LEU A 286 -10.17 7.60 12.09
CA LEU A 286 -8.85 8.25 12.09
C LEU A 286 -7.69 7.32 12.54
N GLY A 287 -7.96 6.23 13.26
CA GLY A 287 -6.97 5.21 13.62
C GLY A 287 -6.59 4.27 12.45
N SER A 288 -7.44 4.20 11.42
CA SER A 288 -7.22 3.34 10.25
C SER A 288 -6.11 3.84 9.32
N MET A 289 -5.71 5.11 9.41
CA MET A 289 -4.78 5.75 8.47
C MET A 289 -3.31 5.35 8.64
N ALA A 290 -2.90 4.86 9.81
CA ALA A 290 -1.52 4.43 10.04
C ALA A 290 -1.22 3.03 9.45
N ASP A 291 -2.23 2.15 9.37
CA ASP A 291 -2.04 0.76 8.93
C ASP A 291 -1.97 0.61 7.40
N SER A 292 -2.51 1.56 6.62
CA SER A 292 -2.34 1.54 5.14
C SER A 292 -0.97 1.93 4.64
N PHE A 293 -0.10 2.45 5.50
CA PHE A 293 1.25 2.83 5.10
C PHE A 293 2.31 1.81 5.54
N GLY A 294 1.94 0.74 6.26
CA GLY A 294 2.90 -0.24 6.76
C GLY A 294 4.00 0.36 7.63
N LEU A 295 3.74 1.53 8.25
CA LEU A 295 4.69 2.28 9.08
C LEU A 295 4.53 2.01 10.58
N SER A 296 3.41 1.42 11.01
CA SER A 296 3.36 0.63 12.23
C SER A 296 3.99 -0.72 11.90
N GLY A 297 5.22 -0.98 12.35
CA GLY A 297 5.76 -2.34 12.34
C GLY A 297 4.71 -3.25 12.96
N GLY A 298 4.14 -4.14 12.17
CA GLY A 298 2.96 -4.95 12.49
C GLY A 298 3.21 -5.94 13.62
N VAL A 299 3.38 -5.42 14.82
CA VAL A 299 3.23 -6.17 16.05
C VAL A 299 1.74 -6.27 16.28
N ASP A 300 1.23 -7.49 16.31
CA ASP A 300 -0.13 -7.80 16.71
C ASP A 300 -0.54 -6.95 17.94
N PRO A 301 -1.71 -6.29 17.94
CA PRO A 301 -2.08 -5.32 18.98
C PRO A 301 -2.06 -5.91 20.39
N VAL A 302 -2.29 -7.22 20.55
CA VAL A 302 -2.17 -7.93 21.83
C VAL A 302 -0.71 -7.99 22.27
N THR A 303 0.16 -8.38 21.34
CA THR A 303 1.61 -8.42 21.56
C THR A 303 2.17 -7.02 21.86
N ALA A 304 1.67 -5.97 21.20
CA ALA A 304 2.05 -4.58 21.45
C ALA A 304 1.61 -4.10 22.84
N ALA A 305 0.38 -4.43 23.25
CA ALA A 305 -0.16 -4.07 24.57
C ALA A 305 0.62 -4.70 25.73
N TYR A 306 1.22 -5.87 25.52
CA TYR A 306 1.99 -6.60 26.54
C TYR A 306 3.51 -6.54 26.36
N ALA A 307 4.00 -5.74 25.42
CA ALA A 307 5.43 -5.57 25.20
C ALA A 307 6.13 -5.00 26.47
N PRO A 308 7.32 -5.52 26.84
CA PRO A 308 8.09 -4.95 27.94
C PRO A 308 8.41 -3.48 27.67
N GLY A 309 7.92 -2.58 28.53
CA GLY A 309 8.11 -1.14 28.37
C GLY A 309 7.04 -0.42 27.53
N ALA A 310 5.93 -1.08 27.17
CA ALA A 310 4.78 -0.43 26.53
C ALA A 310 4.31 0.79 27.36
N SER A 311 4.24 1.95 26.72
CA SER A 311 3.77 3.18 27.34
C SER A 311 2.24 3.19 27.46
N ALA A 312 1.69 4.07 28.29
CA ALA A 312 0.24 4.26 28.39
C ALA A 312 -0.40 4.64 27.05
N ALA A 313 0.35 5.33 26.18
CA ALA A 313 -0.11 5.67 24.83
C ALA A 313 -0.16 4.43 23.92
N ASP A 314 0.82 3.53 24.04
CA ASP A 314 0.85 2.27 23.28
C ASP A 314 -0.30 1.35 23.69
N ILE A 315 -0.59 1.29 24.99
CA ILE A 315 -1.73 0.52 25.54
C ILE A 315 -3.06 1.12 25.06
N ALA A 316 -3.20 2.45 25.08
CA ALA A 316 -4.41 3.12 24.59
C ALA A 316 -4.65 2.87 23.10
N ALA A 317 -3.61 2.98 22.28
CA ALA A 317 -3.69 2.72 20.85
C ALA A 317 -4.02 1.23 20.55
N ALA A 318 -3.46 0.30 21.31
CA ALA A 318 -3.79 -1.12 21.18
C ALA A 318 -5.25 -1.41 21.59
N ALA A 319 -5.74 -0.76 22.66
CA ALA A 319 -7.11 -0.91 23.13
C ALA A 319 -8.13 -0.44 22.09
N GLU A 320 -7.88 0.74 21.51
CA GLU A 320 -8.67 1.31 20.43
C GLU A 320 -8.76 0.36 19.23
N LYS A 321 -7.62 -0.20 18.79
CA LYS A 321 -7.58 -1.17 17.68
C LYS A 321 -8.35 -2.47 17.96
N MET A 322 -8.41 -2.89 19.22
CA MET A 322 -9.11 -4.12 19.64
C MET A 322 -10.59 -3.89 20.00
N GLY A 323 -11.05 -2.64 20.03
CA GLY A 323 -12.41 -2.31 20.50
C GLY A 323 -12.61 -2.66 21.97
N VAL A 324 -11.58 -2.49 22.79
CA VAL A 324 -11.59 -2.72 24.25
C VAL A 324 -11.08 -1.48 24.98
N THR A 325 -11.30 -1.39 26.29
CA THR A 325 -10.73 -0.30 27.08
C THR A 325 -9.32 -0.62 27.56
N PRO A 326 -8.48 0.39 27.85
CA PRO A 326 -7.18 0.15 28.51
C PRO A 326 -7.31 -0.60 29.85
N GLN A 327 -8.46 -0.49 30.52
CA GLN A 327 -8.76 -1.23 31.76
C GLN A 327 -8.98 -2.72 31.49
N ASP A 328 -9.56 -3.08 30.33
CA ASP A 328 -9.72 -4.47 29.91
C ASP A 328 -8.35 -5.11 29.61
N ILE A 329 -7.43 -4.37 29.01
CA ILE A 329 -6.05 -4.83 28.78
C ILE A 329 -5.33 -5.12 30.10
N GLU A 330 -5.46 -4.24 31.09
CA GLU A 330 -4.83 -4.47 32.40
C GLU A 330 -5.50 -5.62 33.14
N ARG A 331 -6.83 -5.75 33.07
CA ARG A 331 -7.57 -6.90 33.61
C ARG A 331 -7.12 -8.22 33.00
N CYS A 332 -6.86 -8.23 31.69
CA CYS A 332 -6.40 -9.41 30.97
C CYS A 332 -4.89 -9.66 31.09
N ARG A 333 -4.12 -8.82 31.79
CA ARG A 333 -2.65 -8.97 31.92
C ARG A 333 -2.25 -10.23 32.72
N GLN A 334 -3.10 -10.63 33.65
CA GLN A 334 -3.00 -11.87 34.43
C GLN A 334 -4.41 -12.48 34.51
N PRO A 335 -4.86 -13.15 33.44
CA PRO A 335 -6.24 -13.61 33.29
C PRO A 335 -6.58 -14.80 34.18
#